data_AF-A0AAP5BMH6-F1
#
_entry.id   AF-A0AAP5BMH6-F1
#
_cell.length_a   1.000
_cell.length_b   1.000
_cell.length_c   1.000
_cell.angle_alpha   90.00
_cell.angle_beta   90.00
_cell.angle_gamma   90.00
#
_symmetry.space_group_name_H-M   'P 1'
#
loop_
_entity.id
_entity.type
_entity.pdbx_description
1 polymer ?
#
loop_
_entity_poly.entity_id
_entity_poly.type
_entity_poly.pdbx_seq_one_letter_code
_entity_poly.pdbx_strand_id
1 'polypeptide(L)'
;MIAGSIALMVGLLTFFGVVLSLRAATKRMKTELEHSSLRALREREHSRDEASRDRQHSAEEAHVERIATMRRTVYLDAVADLVHTQTYLGGLAKVDITKVNVGEGLERFLVAVAKVAVVADQSASLKARSLASLFTVTLLKGLGILMPLIKLKGEVAFHDEQYAATQTEIKRVLAAMVHQNETRQQDLAAFAALQRSFEQQQALAATHSGKSVEAKLKLSDGEMQYGVALMTDMKAAAIQLDELACAIRLELGLETNPEAFKQQTAELHKQMDAAIQELQTRAAAMREQAAQ
;
A
#
# COMPACT_ATOMS: atom_id res chain seq x y z
N MET A 1 -26.06 -109.38 42.46
CA MET A 1 -26.80 -108.21 41.94
C MET A 1 -26.40 -106.85 42.56
N ILE A 2 -25.49 -106.78 43.54
CA ILE A 2 -25.17 -105.50 44.24
C ILE A 2 -24.09 -104.67 43.51
N ALA A 3 -23.15 -105.30 42.80
CA ALA A 3 -22.07 -104.60 42.08
C ALA A 3 -22.55 -103.74 40.89
N GLY A 4 -23.65 -104.12 40.23
CA GLY A 4 -24.20 -103.36 39.09
C GLY A 4 -24.86 -102.03 39.50
N SER A 5 -25.36 -101.92 40.74
CA SER A 5 -26.04 -100.72 41.25
C SER A 5 -25.04 -99.60 41.60
N ILE A 6 -23.87 -99.97 42.15
CA ILE A 6 -22.82 -99.00 42.51
C ILE A 6 -22.17 -98.41 41.25
N ALA A 7 -21.93 -99.23 40.21
CA ALA A 7 -21.39 -98.75 38.93
C ALA A 7 -22.34 -97.76 38.24
N LEU A 8 -23.66 -97.98 38.31
CA LEU A 8 -24.68 -97.07 37.79
C LEU A 8 -24.72 -95.74 38.56
N MET A 9 -24.60 -95.76 39.88
CA MET A 9 -24.53 -94.53 40.70
C MET A 9 -23.28 -93.71 40.40
N VAL A 10 -22.10 -94.34 40.32
CA VAL A 10 -20.84 -93.66 40.00
C VAL A 10 -20.88 -93.11 38.57
N GLY A 11 -21.44 -93.85 37.61
CA GLY A 11 -21.69 -93.38 36.25
C GLY A 11 -22.60 -92.15 36.19
N LEU A 12 -23.70 -92.14 36.96
CA LEU A 12 -24.59 -90.98 37.07
C LEU A 12 -23.89 -89.78 37.73
N LEU A 13 -23.13 -89.98 38.81
CA LEU A 13 -22.42 -88.91 39.52
C LEU A 13 -21.34 -88.25 38.65
N THR A 14 -20.56 -89.06 37.92
CA THR A 14 -19.56 -88.55 36.97
C THR A 14 -20.23 -87.84 35.79
N PHE A 15 -21.32 -88.38 35.24
CA PHE A 15 -22.10 -87.73 34.19
C PHE A 15 -22.67 -86.38 34.64
N PHE A 16 -23.31 -86.31 35.81
CA PHE A 16 -23.81 -85.05 36.38
C PHE A 16 -22.69 -84.07 36.68
N GLY A 17 -21.54 -84.54 37.18
CA GLY A 17 -20.35 -83.72 37.41
C GLY A 17 -19.81 -83.09 36.12
N VAL A 18 -19.74 -83.87 35.03
CA VAL A 18 -19.31 -83.38 33.70
C VAL A 18 -20.33 -82.40 33.13
N VAL A 19 -21.63 -82.68 33.22
CA VAL A 19 -22.69 -81.76 32.75
C VAL A 19 -22.71 -80.46 33.54
N LEU A 20 -22.55 -80.51 34.87
CA LEU A 20 -22.44 -79.32 35.73
C LEU A 20 -21.17 -78.51 35.41
N SER A 21 -20.04 -79.18 35.18
CA SER A 21 -18.78 -78.54 34.77
C SER A 21 -18.92 -77.84 33.40
N LEU A 22 -19.47 -78.53 32.40
CA LEU A 22 -19.77 -77.95 31.07
C LEU A 22 -20.75 -76.77 31.16
N ARG A 23 -21.77 -76.88 32.01
CA ARG A 23 -22.75 -75.79 32.21
C ARG A 23 -22.15 -74.59 32.94
N ALA A 24 -21.27 -74.82 33.90
CA ALA A 24 -20.52 -73.76 34.58
C ALA A 24 -19.51 -73.09 33.64
N ALA A 25 -18.80 -73.88 32.82
CA ALA A 25 -17.86 -73.38 31.82
C ALA A 25 -18.55 -72.56 30.73
N THR A 26 -19.68 -73.04 30.20
CA THR A 26 -20.48 -72.29 29.21
C THR A 26 -21.06 -71.00 29.78
N LYS A 27 -21.50 -70.99 31.04
CA LYS A 27 -21.96 -69.77 31.71
C LYS A 27 -20.83 -68.75 31.88
N ARG A 28 -19.64 -69.18 32.31
CA ARG A 28 -18.44 -68.32 32.43
C ARG A 28 -18.02 -67.77 31.08
N MET A 29 -17.94 -68.62 30.06
CA MET A 29 -17.59 -68.23 28.70
C MET A 29 -18.58 -67.20 28.14
N LYS A 30 -19.89 -67.38 28.38
CA LYS A 30 -20.91 -66.41 27.96
C LYS A 30 -20.71 -65.06 28.66
N THR A 31 -20.46 -65.05 29.97
CA THR A 31 -20.21 -63.79 30.71
C THR A 31 -18.93 -63.10 30.27
N GLU A 32 -17.87 -63.85 29.94
CA GLU A 32 -16.62 -63.29 29.41
C GLU A 32 -16.80 -62.74 27.99
N LEU A 33 -17.61 -63.39 27.16
CA LEU A 33 -17.96 -62.92 25.81
C LEU A 33 -18.81 -61.64 25.87
N GLU A 34 -19.78 -61.56 26.78
CA GLU A 34 -20.58 -60.35 27.01
C GLU A 34 -19.70 -59.20 27.53
N HIS A 35 -18.80 -59.49 28.47
CA HIS A 35 -17.90 -58.48 29.01
C HIS A 35 -16.87 -57.99 27.97
N SER A 36 -16.32 -58.89 27.14
CA SER A 36 -15.38 -58.52 26.07
C SER A 36 -16.06 -57.75 24.95
N SER A 37 -17.29 -58.12 24.56
CA SER A 37 -18.06 -57.37 23.56
C SER A 37 -18.46 -55.97 24.07
N LEU A 38 -18.86 -55.84 25.34
CA LEU A 38 -19.10 -54.53 25.96
C LEU A 38 -17.84 -53.66 26.05
N ARG A 39 -16.68 -54.25 26.37
CA ARG A 39 -15.40 -53.53 26.34
C ARG A 39 -15.06 -53.05 24.93
N ALA A 40 -15.17 -53.92 23.93
CA ALA A 40 -14.90 -53.57 22.54
C ALA A 40 -15.87 -52.48 22.00
N LEU A 41 -17.14 -52.49 22.43
CA LEU A 41 -18.09 -51.43 22.08
C LEU A 41 -17.69 -50.09 22.72
N ARG A 42 -17.35 -50.08 24.01
CA ARG A 42 -16.88 -48.87 24.70
C ARG A 42 -15.59 -48.31 24.09
N GLU A 43 -14.64 -49.17 23.77
CA GLU A 43 -13.39 -48.78 23.09
C GLU A 43 -13.66 -48.17 21.71
N ARG A 44 -14.61 -48.74 20.95
CA ARG A 44 -15.04 -48.18 19.67
C ARG A 44 -15.75 -46.84 19.84
N GLU A 45 -16.64 -46.69 20.82
CA GLU A 45 -17.31 -45.43 21.12
C GLU A 45 -16.29 -44.36 21.51
N HIS A 46 -15.37 -44.68 22.43
CA HIS A 46 -14.29 -43.78 22.82
C HIS A 46 -13.41 -43.37 21.64
N SER A 47 -13.00 -44.32 20.81
CA SER A 47 -12.19 -44.04 19.60
C SER A 47 -12.93 -43.17 18.59
N ARG A 48 -14.26 -43.33 18.48
CA ARG A 48 -15.09 -42.49 17.60
C ARG A 48 -15.21 -41.08 18.16
N ASP A 49 -15.36 -40.94 19.47
CA ASP A 49 -15.44 -39.64 20.14
C ASP A 49 -14.12 -38.89 20.04
N GLU A 50 -12.98 -39.53 20.28
CA GLU A 50 -11.64 -38.96 20.08
C GLU A 50 -11.44 -38.52 18.63
N ALA A 51 -11.71 -39.40 17.66
CA ALA A 51 -11.59 -39.05 16.25
C ALA A 51 -12.53 -37.89 15.83
N SER A 52 -13.69 -37.75 16.48
CA SER A 52 -14.60 -36.64 16.21
C SER A 52 -14.05 -35.31 16.75
N ARG A 53 -13.47 -35.32 17.95
CA ARG A 53 -12.80 -34.17 18.56
C ARG A 53 -11.59 -33.75 17.76
N ASP A 54 -10.75 -34.70 17.34
CA ASP A 54 -9.55 -34.41 16.55
C ASP A 54 -9.90 -33.77 15.20
N ARG A 55 -10.96 -34.26 14.54
CA ARG A 55 -11.45 -33.64 13.29
C ARG A 55 -11.98 -32.24 13.52
N GLN A 56 -12.70 -32.01 14.61
CA GLN A 56 -13.22 -30.69 14.94
C GLN A 56 -12.08 -29.72 15.24
N HIS A 57 -11.12 -30.11 16.07
CA HIS A 57 -9.92 -29.32 16.37
C HIS A 57 -9.12 -29.00 15.10
N SER A 58 -8.87 -30.01 14.26
CA SER A 58 -8.16 -29.82 12.98
C SER A 58 -8.89 -28.87 12.04
N ALA A 59 -10.24 -28.93 12.01
CA ALA A 59 -11.05 -28.03 11.20
C ALA A 59 -11.02 -26.58 11.72
N GLU A 60 -11.02 -26.40 13.04
CA GLU A 60 -10.89 -25.10 13.71
C GLU A 60 -9.50 -24.49 13.47
N GLU A 61 -8.43 -25.26 13.66
CA GLU A 61 -7.05 -24.82 13.38
C GLU A 61 -6.87 -24.44 11.91
N ALA A 62 -7.34 -25.27 10.98
CA ALA A 62 -7.29 -24.97 9.55
C ALA A 62 -8.13 -23.75 9.15
N HIS A 63 -9.19 -23.44 9.89
CA HIS A 63 -9.96 -22.22 9.68
C HIS A 63 -9.19 -20.98 10.16
N VAL A 64 -8.61 -21.03 11.36
CA VAL A 64 -7.78 -19.96 11.93
C VAL A 64 -6.57 -19.68 11.03
N GLU A 65 -5.88 -20.72 10.56
CA GLU A 65 -4.72 -20.58 9.69
C GLU A 65 -5.08 -19.93 8.34
N ARG A 66 -6.23 -20.30 7.75
CA ARG A 66 -6.73 -19.69 6.52
C ARG A 66 -7.03 -18.20 6.69
N ILE A 67 -7.67 -17.81 7.80
CA ILE A 67 -7.95 -16.40 8.09
C ILE A 67 -6.64 -15.62 8.30
N ALA A 68 -5.70 -16.16 9.08
CA ALA A 68 -4.41 -15.52 9.31
C ALA A 68 -3.62 -15.33 8.00
N THR A 69 -3.64 -16.34 7.12
CA THR A 69 -2.99 -16.27 5.80
C THR A 69 -3.63 -15.24 4.89
N MET A 70 -4.97 -15.19 4.89
CA MET A 70 -5.73 -14.19 4.12
C MET A 70 -5.43 -12.77 4.60
N ARG A 71 -5.47 -12.53 5.92
CA ARG A 71 -5.13 -11.26 6.56
C ARG A 71 -3.72 -10.81 6.19
N ARG A 72 -2.73 -11.69 6.34
CA ARG A 72 -1.33 -11.40 5.97
C ARG A 72 -1.21 -10.94 4.51
N THR A 73 -1.85 -11.65 3.59
CA THR A 73 -1.82 -11.31 2.16
C THR A 73 -2.43 -9.94 1.92
N VAL A 74 -3.63 -9.69 2.45
CA VAL A 74 -4.33 -8.40 2.29
C VAL A 74 -3.54 -7.24 2.90
N TYR A 75 -2.88 -7.44 4.06
CA TYR A 75 -2.07 -6.41 4.69
C TYR A 75 -0.81 -6.07 3.89
N LEU A 76 -0.13 -7.07 3.33
CA LEU A 76 1.04 -6.84 2.49
C LEU A 76 0.68 -6.09 1.21
N ASP A 77 -0.43 -6.47 0.56
CA ASP A 77 -0.95 -5.76 -0.62
C ASP A 77 -1.28 -4.30 -0.28
N ALA A 78 -1.94 -4.05 0.87
CA ALA A 78 -2.29 -2.70 1.30
C ALA A 78 -1.07 -1.82 1.59
N VAL A 79 0.00 -2.39 2.12
CA VAL A 79 1.27 -1.66 2.32
C VAL A 79 1.89 -1.29 0.96
N ALA A 80 1.87 -2.19 -0.02
CA ALA A 80 2.38 -1.89 -1.36
C ALA A 80 1.59 -0.74 -2.02
N ASP A 81 0.26 -0.81 -1.98
CA ASP A 81 -0.60 0.22 -2.56
C ASP A 81 -0.47 1.58 -1.82
N LEU A 82 -0.24 1.56 -0.50
CA LEU A 82 0.05 2.77 0.28
C LEU A 82 1.33 3.48 -0.21
N VAL A 83 2.41 2.74 -0.42
CA VAL A 83 3.68 3.30 -0.92
C VAL A 83 3.50 3.90 -2.31
N HIS A 84 2.73 3.24 -3.17
CA HIS A 84 2.36 3.79 -4.48
C HIS A 84 1.59 5.10 -4.35
N THR A 85 0.62 5.18 -3.45
CA THR A 85 -0.14 6.41 -3.20
C THR A 85 0.74 7.53 -2.64
N GLN A 86 1.65 7.25 -1.71
CA GLN A 86 2.60 8.25 -1.20
C GLN A 86 3.50 8.80 -2.31
N THR A 87 4.02 7.92 -3.16
CA THR A 87 4.85 8.29 -4.31
C THR A 87 4.07 9.13 -5.31
N TYR A 88 2.82 8.74 -5.58
CA TYR A 88 1.92 9.47 -6.47
C TYR A 88 1.65 10.90 -5.98
N LEU A 89 1.31 11.06 -4.69
CA LEU A 89 1.13 12.39 -4.10
C LEU A 89 2.40 13.23 -4.21
N GLY A 90 3.57 12.67 -3.88
CA GLY A 90 4.85 13.36 -4.03
C GLY A 90 5.15 13.81 -5.47
N GLY A 91 4.70 13.06 -6.46
CA GLY A 91 4.89 13.35 -7.89
C GLY A 91 3.89 14.35 -8.48
N LEU A 92 2.79 14.66 -7.78
CA LEU A 92 1.63 15.33 -8.37
C LEU A 92 1.95 16.76 -8.86
N ALA A 93 2.89 17.45 -8.21
CA ALA A 93 3.37 18.76 -8.65
C ALA A 93 3.96 18.76 -10.06
N LYS A 94 4.52 17.64 -10.52
CA LYS A 94 5.15 17.53 -11.84
C LYS A 94 4.17 17.11 -12.92
N VAL A 95 3.11 16.40 -12.54
CA VAL A 95 2.11 15.88 -13.47
C VAL A 95 1.26 17.02 -14.07
N ASP A 96 0.85 16.85 -15.32
CA ASP A 96 -0.13 17.70 -15.98
C ASP A 96 -1.54 17.18 -15.64
N ILE A 97 -2.15 17.75 -14.60
CA ILE A 97 -3.46 17.29 -14.12
C ILE A 97 -4.62 17.59 -15.09
N THR A 98 -4.37 18.36 -16.17
CA THR A 98 -5.36 18.54 -17.24
C THR A 98 -5.47 17.32 -18.16
N LYS A 99 -4.46 16.43 -18.12
CA LYS A 99 -4.35 15.25 -18.97
C LYS A 99 -4.53 13.94 -18.23
N VAL A 100 -4.55 13.95 -16.90
CA VAL A 100 -4.69 12.74 -16.09
C VAL A 100 -5.87 12.86 -15.14
N ASN A 101 -6.49 11.73 -14.85
CA ASN A 101 -7.50 11.64 -13.81
C ASN A 101 -6.81 11.55 -12.44
N VAL A 102 -6.85 12.65 -11.69
CA VAL A 102 -6.12 12.73 -10.41
C VAL A 102 -6.59 11.70 -9.39
N GLY A 103 -7.86 11.25 -9.47
CA GLY A 103 -8.44 10.27 -8.55
C GLY A 103 -7.86 8.86 -8.69
N GLU A 104 -7.37 8.49 -9.87
CA GLU A 104 -6.84 7.14 -10.14
C GLU A 104 -5.63 6.80 -9.26
N GLY A 105 -4.86 7.80 -8.84
CA GLY A 105 -3.70 7.58 -7.97
C GLY A 105 -4.02 7.16 -6.53
N LEU A 106 -5.28 7.30 -6.09
CA LEU A 106 -5.75 6.78 -4.79
C LEU A 106 -6.56 5.49 -4.93
N GLU A 107 -7.05 5.16 -6.12
CA GLU A 107 -8.03 4.09 -6.31
C GLU A 107 -7.54 2.74 -5.77
N ARG A 108 -6.30 2.35 -6.09
CA ARG A 108 -5.71 1.08 -5.63
C ARG A 108 -5.66 1.01 -4.10
N PHE A 109 -5.21 2.09 -3.47
CA PHE A 109 -5.14 2.15 -2.01
C PHE A 109 -6.52 2.12 -1.36
N LEU A 110 -7.53 2.80 -1.93
CA LEU A 110 -8.90 2.73 -1.43
C LEU A 110 -9.49 1.32 -1.55
N VAL A 111 -9.21 0.60 -2.65
CA VAL A 111 -9.58 -0.81 -2.82
C VAL A 111 -8.88 -1.68 -1.80
N ALA A 112 -7.58 -1.47 -1.55
CA ALA A 112 -6.83 -2.21 -0.55
C ALA A 112 -7.38 -1.98 0.87
N VAL A 113 -7.73 -0.74 1.21
CA VAL A 113 -8.38 -0.41 2.49
C VAL A 113 -9.75 -1.07 2.60
N ALA A 114 -10.52 -1.16 1.52
CA ALA A 114 -11.78 -1.91 1.51
C ALA A 114 -11.56 -3.40 1.76
N LYS A 115 -10.53 -4.02 1.17
CA LYS A 115 -10.15 -5.41 1.45
C LYS A 115 -9.76 -5.61 2.92
N VAL A 116 -8.92 -4.72 3.46
CA VAL A 116 -8.55 -4.70 4.88
C VAL A 116 -9.81 -4.65 5.75
N ALA A 117 -10.76 -3.78 5.41
CA ALA A 117 -11.98 -3.63 6.19
C ALA A 117 -12.89 -4.87 6.23
N VAL A 118 -12.72 -5.81 5.30
CA VAL A 118 -13.47 -7.08 5.24
C VAL A 118 -12.82 -8.17 6.08
N VAL A 119 -11.49 -8.25 6.09
CA VAL A 119 -10.76 -9.37 6.70
C VAL A 119 -10.21 -9.06 8.10
N ALA A 120 -10.01 -7.78 8.39
CA ALA A 120 -9.37 -7.30 9.63
C ALA A 120 -10.35 -7.24 10.81
N ASP A 121 -9.79 -7.20 12.01
CA ASP A 121 -10.56 -6.87 13.20
C ASP A 121 -11.02 -5.40 13.16
N GLN A 122 -12.04 -5.08 13.95
CA GLN A 122 -12.66 -3.74 13.94
C GLN A 122 -11.65 -2.61 14.16
N SER A 123 -10.66 -2.80 15.04
CA SER A 123 -9.63 -1.80 15.33
C SER A 123 -8.78 -1.45 14.10
N ALA A 124 -8.23 -2.46 13.41
CA ALA A 124 -7.42 -2.27 12.22
C ALA A 124 -8.26 -1.73 11.05
N SER A 125 -9.50 -2.21 10.88
CA SER A 125 -10.45 -1.72 9.89
C SER A 125 -10.74 -0.21 10.03
N LEU A 126 -11.02 0.25 11.26
CA LEU A 126 -11.27 1.67 11.54
C LEU A 126 -10.03 2.54 11.26
N LYS A 127 -8.84 2.08 11.65
CA LYS A 127 -7.59 2.81 11.41
C LYS A 127 -7.24 2.88 9.92
N ALA A 128 -7.46 1.80 9.16
CA ALA A 128 -7.26 1.80 7.71
C ALA A 128 -8.19 2.81 7.00
N ARG A 129 -9.46 2.89 7.42
CA ARG A 129 -10.41 3.88 6.89
C ARG A 129 -10.05 5.31 7.27
N SER A 130 -9.60 5.53 8.51
CA SER A 130 -9.09 6.84 8.96
C SER A 130 -7.92 7.30 8.09
N LEU A 131 -6.96 6.40 7.84
CA LEU A 131 -5.81 6.66 6.98
C LEU A 131 -6.25 6.99 5.53
N ALA A 132 -7.15 6.21 4.95
CA ALA A 132 -7.72 6.47 3.62
C ALA A 132 -8.38 7.85 3.49
N SER A 133 -9.17 8.23 4.51
CA SER A 133 -9.80 9.54 4.59
C SER A 133 -8.75 10.66 4.61
N LEU A 134 -7.70 10.48 5.42
CA LEU A 134 -6.61 11.45 5.50
C LEU A 134 -5.90 11.64 4.14
N PHE A 135 -5.55 10.55 3.45
CA PHE A 135 -4.97 10.63 2.10
C PHE A 135 -5.89 11.33 1.09
N THR A 136 -7.20 11.09 1.19
CA THR A 136 -8.19 11.77 0.34
C THR A 136 -8.23 13.27 0.61
N VAL A 137 -8.24 13.67 1.89
CA VAL A 137 -8.20 15.09 2.29
C VAL A 137 -6.89 15.74 1.85
N THR A 138 -5.75 15.07 2.01
CA THR A 138 -4.45 15.57 1.56
C THR A 138 -4.42 15.76 0.05
N LEU A 139 -5.00 14.85 -0.73
CA LEU A 139 -5.13 15.02 -2.17
C LEU A 139 -5.92 16.29 -2.53
N LEU A 140 -7.09 16.47 -1.90
CA LEU A 140 -7.95 17.63 -2.16
C LEU A 140 -7.29 18.96 -1.77
N LYS A 141 -6.59 19.00 -0.63
CA LYS A 141 -5.78 20.16 -0.24
C LYS A 141 -4.67 20.43 -1.25
N GLY A 142 -3.97 19.37 -1.68
CA GLY A 142 -2.91 19.44 -2.68
C GLY A 142 -3.41 20.03 -4.00
N LEU A 143 -4.57 19.59 -4.49
CA LEU A 143 -5.20 20.13 -5.69
C LEU A 143 -5.42 21.65 -5.62
N GLY A 144 -5.79 22.19 -4.46
CA GLY A 144 -5.93 23.63 -4.26
C GLY A 144 -4.63 24.41 -4.52
N ILE A 145 -3.48 23.83 -4.16
CA ILE A 145 -2.15 24.42 -4.38
C ILE A 145 -1.70 24.22 -5.84
N LEU A 146 -2.08 23.10 -6.47
CA LEU A 146 -1.63 22.76 -7.82
C LEU A 146 -2.30 23.58 -8.92
N MET A 147 -3.54 24.05 -8.73
CA MET A 147 -4.27 24.81 -9.75
C MET A 147 -3.50 26.07 -10.23
N PRO A 148 -2.96 26.93 -9.35
CA PRO A 148 -2.06 28.01 -9.75
C PRO A 148 -0.81 27.54 -10.52
N LEU A 149 -0.24 26.38 -10.18
CA LEU A 149 0.97 25.88 -10.84
C LEU A 149 0.72 25.49 -12.29
N ILE A 150 -0.45 24.95 -12.61
CA ILE A 150 -0.83 24.62 -13.99
C ILE A 150 -0.83 25.88 -14.85
N LYS A 151 -1.39 26.98 -14.32
CA LYS A 151 -1.37 28.27 -15.01
C LYS A 151 0.06 28.72 -15.27
N LEU A 152 0.93 28.66 -14.26
CA LEU A 152 2.35 29.02 -14.40
C LEU A 152 3.08 28.14 -15.42
N LYS A 153 2.82 26.82 -15.44
CA LYS A 153 3.36 25.91 -16.47
C LYS A 153 2.89 26.32 -17.87
N GLY A 154 1.63 26.71 -18.02
CA GLY A 154 1.10 27.25 -19.27
C GLY A 154 1.78 28.55 -19.70
N GLU A 155 1.99 29.48 -18.77
CA GLU A 155 2.71 30.75 -19.02
C GLU A 155 4.17 30.50 -19.45
N VAL A 156 4.86 29.55 -18.79
CA VAL A 156 6.20 29.12 -19.17
C VAL A 156 6.21 28.54 -20.59
N ALA A 157 5.32 27.59 -20.89
CA ALA A 157 5.23 26.96 -22.20
C ALA A 157 4.95 27.99 -23.30
N PHE A 158 4.02 28.91 -23.06
CA PHE A 158 3.69 29.99 -23.99
C PHE A 158 4.91 30.89 -24.26
N HIS A 159 5.62 31.33 -23.22
CA HIS A 159 6.78 32.21 -23.41
C HIS A 159 7.98 31.50 -24.04
N ASP A 160 8.20 30.22 -23.75
CA ASP A 160 9.23 29.41 -24.40
C ASP A 160 8.92 29.22 -25.89
N GLU A 161 7.67 28.98 -26.27
CA GLU A 161 7.23 28.88 -27.67
C GLU A 161 7.43 30.21 -28.42
N GLN A 162 6.98 31.33 -27.84
CA GLN A 162 7.17 32.65 -28.45
C GLN A 162 8.64 33.04 -28.58
N TYR A 163 9.47 32.66 -27.61
CA TYR A 163 10.92 32.83 -27.71
C TYR A 163 11.51 32.01 -28.88
N ALA A 164 11.11 30.74 -29.02
CA ALA A 164 11.58 29.89 -30.12
C ALA A 164 11.15 30.44 -31.50
N ALA A 165 9.91 30.93 -31.61
CA ALA A 165 9.41 31.56 -32.83
C ALA A 165 10.20 32.84 -33.19
N THR A 166 10.42 33.73 -32.21
CA THR A 166 11.22 34.96 -32.43
C THR A 166 12.67 34.65 -32.79
N GLN A 167 13.30 33.63 -32.19
CA GLN A 167 14.64 33.17 -32.58
C GLN A 167 14.71 32.68 -34.03
N THR A 168 13.64 32.05 -34.52
CA THR A 168 13.54 31.61 -35.92
C THR A 168 13.47 32.82 -36.86
N GLU A 169 12.69 33.85 -36.52
CA GLU A 169 12.62 35.10 -37.28
C GLU A 169 13.94 35.87 -37.26
N ILE A 170 14.64 35.95 -36.12
CA ILE A 170 15.98 36.55 -36.03
C ILE A 170 16.93 35.89 -37.03
N LYS A 171 16.98 34.55 -37.07
CA LYS A 171 17.81 33.81 -38.01
C LYS A 171 17.44 34.11 -39.47
N ARG A 172 16.14 34.19 -39.78
CA ARG A 172 15.66 34.54 -41.12
C ARG A 172 16.10 35.95 -41.54
N VAL A 173 15.96 36.94 -40.66
CA VAL A 173 16.38 38.32 -40.93
C VAL A 173 17.89 38.42 -41.11
N LEU A 174 18.68 37.76 -40.26
CA LEU A 174 20.14 37.71 -40.38
C LEU A 174 20.58 37.08 -41.72
N ALA A 175 19.95 35.97 -42.13
CA ALA A 175 20.23 35.35 -43.41
C ALA A 175 19.96 36.30 -44.60
N ALA A 176 18.86 37.07 -44.53
CA ALA A 176 18.56 38.08 -45.55
C ALA A 176 19.59 39.23 -45.57
N MET A 177 20.04 39.69 -44.41
CA MET A 177 21.10 40.71 -44.30
C MET A 177 22.43 40.20 -44.88
N VAL A 178 22.79 38.94 -44.60
CA VAL A 178 23.98 38.29 -45.16
C VAL A 178 23.88 38.20 -46.69
N HIS A 179 22.74 37.74 -47.21
CA HIS A 179 22.52 37.63 -48.65
C HIS A 179 22.63 38.99 -49.36
N GLN A 180 22.07 40.05 -48.78
CA GLN A 180 22.18 41.39 -49.34
C GLN A 180 23.63 41.89 -49.37
N ASN A 181 24.41 41.60 -48.31
CA ASN A 181 25.83 41.93 -48.26
C ASN A 181 26.64 41.16 -49.32
N GLU A 182 26.35 39.87 -49.52
CA GLU A 182 27.03 39.00 -50.49
C GLU A 182 26.74 39.40 -51.94
N THR A 183 25.52 39.81 -52.25
CA THR A 183 25.10 40.22 -53.60
C THR A 183 25.58 41.63 -54.00
N ARG A 184 26.21 42.38 -53.07
CA ARG A 184 26.65 43.77 -53.26
C ARG A 184 25.54 44.72 -53.73
N GLN A 185 24.28 44.39 -53.48
CA GLN A 185 23.15 45.28 -53.77
C GLN A 185 23.08 46.36 -52.69
N GLN A 186 23.49 47.59 -53.05
CA GLN A 186 23.53 48.74 -52.16
C GLN A 186 22.15 49.39 -51.92
N ASP A 187 21.11 48.59 -51.69
CA ASP A 187 19.83 49.11 -51.23
C ASP A 187 19.87 49.38 -49.72
N LEU A 188 20.37 50.57 -49.38
CA LEU A 188 20.48 51.05 -48.00
C LEU A 188 19.12 51.10 -47.28
N ALA A 189 18.03 51.35 -48.02
CA ALA A 189 16.69 51.42 -47.43
C ALA A 189 16.18 50.02 -47.03
N ALA A 190 16.39 49.03 -47.90
CA ALA A 190 16.07 47.63 -47.59
C ALA A 190 16.89 47.11 -46.40
N PHE A 191 18.19 47.41 -46.36
CA PHE A 191 19.05 46.99 -45.26
C PHE A 191 18.62 47.63 -43.93
N ALA A 192 18.31 48.93 -43.93
CA ALA A 192 17.81 49.62 -42.74
C ALA A 192 16.46 49.05 -42.25
N ALA A 193 15.60 48.57 -43.15
CA ALA A 193 14.36 47.89 -42.79
C ALA A 193 14.63 46.52 -42.14
N LEU A 194 15.57 45.74 -42.68
CA LEU A 194 16.00 44.47 -42.08
C LEU A 194 16.62 44.69 -40.70
N GLN A 195 17.45 45.72 -40.53
CA GLN A 195 18.03 46.07 -39.24
C GLN A 195 16.96 46.42 -38.19
N ARG A 196 15.97 47.26 -38.53
CA ARG A 196 14.83 47.55 -37.63
C ARG A 196 14.05 46.28 -37.27
N SER A 197 13.83 45.40 -38.24
CA SER A 197 13.17 44.11 -38.00
C SER A 197 13.98 43.23 -37.05
N PHE A 198 15.29 43.16 -37.22
CA PHE A 198 16.20 42.45 -36.33
C PHE A 198 16.14 43.00 -34.90
N GLU A 199 16.26 44.32 -34.73
CA GLU A 199 16.20 44.99 -33.42
C GLU A 199 14.85 44.73 -32.73
N GLN A 200 13.75 44.80 -33.47
CA GLN A 200 12.42 44.49 -32.95
C GLN A 200 12.31 43.03 -32.49
N GLN A 201 12.77 42.07 -33.31
CA GLN A 201 12.72 40.65 -32.95
C GLN A 201 13.64 40.33 -31.77
N GLN A 202 14.79 40.99 -31.67
CA GLN A 202 15.69 40.86 -30.53
C GLN A 202 15.05 41.37 -29.24
N ALA A 203 14.36 42.52 -29.28
CA ALA A 203 13.63 43.06 -28.14
C ALA A 203 12.47 42.14 -27.70
N LEU A 204 11.75 41.54 -28.65
CA LEU A 204 10.70 40.56 -28.36
C LEU A 204 11.27 39.28 -27.74
N ALA A 205 12.38 38.76 -28.29
CA ALA A 205 13.05 37.59 -27.74
C ALA A 205 13.53 37.83 -26.30
N ALA A 206 14.13 39.00 -26.02
CA ALA A 206 14.52 39.38 -24.66
C ALA A 206 13.31 39.45 -23.71
N THR A 207 12.20 40.02 -24.18
CA THR A 207 10.94 40.10 -23.41
C THR A 207 10.39 38.73 -23.05
N HIS A 208 10.27 37.82 -24.03
CA HIS A 208 9.74 36.48 -23.81
C HIS A 208 10.67 35.62 -22.97
N SER A 209 11.99 35.73 -23.17
CA SER A 209 12.98 35.06 -22.31
C SER A 209 12.87 35.54 -20.86
N GLY A 210 12.79 36.85 -20.62
CA GLY A 210 12.66 37.41 -19.27
C GLY A 210 11.39 36.94 -18.56
N LYS A 211 10.23 36.97 -19.25
CA LYS A 211 8.96 36.47 -18.70
C LYS A 211 8.96 34.96 -18.45
N SER A 212 9.61 34.16 -19.30
CA SER A 212 9.77 32.72 -19.08
C SER A 212 10.58 32.45 -17.81
N VAL A 213 11.70 33.17 -17.61
CA VAL A 213 12.51 33.05 -16.39
C VAL A 213 11.70 33.42 -15.15
N GLU A 214 10.96 34.53 -15.17
CA GLU A 214 10.11 34.95 -14.06
C GLU A 214 9.03 33.90 -13.73
N ALA A 215 8.36 33.35 -14.74
CA ALA A 215 7.34 32.32 -14.56
C ALA A 215 7.95 31.00 -14.03
N LYS A 216 9.16 30.62 -14.48
CA LYS A 216 9.89 29.44 -13.97
C LYS A 216 10.27 29.59 -12.50
N LEU A 217 10.69 30.78 -12.07
CA LEU A 217 10.97 31.06 -10.66
C LEU A 217 9.70 30.92 -9.80
N LYS A 218 8.59 31.53 -10.22
CA LYS A 218 7.30 31.39 -9.53
C LYS A 218 6.81 29.93 -9.49
N LEU A 219 7.02 29.18 -10.58
CA LEU A 219 6.68 27.77 -10.64
C LEU A 219 7.49 26.96 -9.63
N SER A 220 8.81 27.14 -9.60
CA SER A 220 9.68 26.46 -8.63
C SER A 220 9.29 26.78 -7.18
N ASP A 221 8.91 28.02 -6.90
CA ASP A 221 8.46 28.43 -5.57
C ASP A 221 7.16 27.73 -5.17
N GLY A 222 6.21 27.65 -6.10
CA GLY A 222 4.96 26.97 -5.87
C GLY A 222 5.10 25.44 -5.74
N GLU A 223 6.01 24.82 -6.49
CA GLU A 223 6.36 23.40 -6.33
C GLU A 223 6.98 23.13 -4.95
N MET A 224 7.84 24.02 -4.45
CA MET A 224 8.39 23.92 -3.10
C MET A 224 7.30 24.07 -2.03
N GLN A 225 6.38 25.03 -2.18
CA GLN A 225 5.24 25.20 -1.27
C GLN A 225 4.36 23.96 -1.22
N TYR A 226 4.09 23.35 -2.39
CA TYR A 226 3.38 22.08 -2.46
C TYR A 226 4.12 20.98 -1.67
N GLY A 227 5.43 20.84 -1.88
CA GLY A 227 6.24 19.86 -1.17
C GLY A 227 6.18 20.03 0.34
N VAL A 228 6.31 21.26 0.84
CA VAL A 228 6.23 21.57 2.28
C VAL A 228 4.85 21.27 2.86
N ALA A 229 3.79 21.66 2.15
CA ALA A 229 2.41 21.39 2.56
C ALA A 229 2.13 19.88 2.61
N LEU A 230 2.55 19.14 1.58
CA LEU A 230 2.41 17.70 1.50
C LEU A 230 3.16 17.00 2.65
N MET A 231 4.42 17.37 2.88
CA MET A 231 5.21 16.78 3.98
C MET A 231 4.56 17.03 5.35
N THR A 232 3.96 18.21 5.54
CA THR A 232 3.23 18.54 6.78
C THR A 232 2.03 17.61 6.96
N ASP A 233 1.22 17.41 5.93
CA ASP A 233 0.09 16.49 5.97
C ASP A 233 0.55 15.02 6.12
N MET A 234 1.67 14.64 5.51
CA MET A 234 2.24 13.29 5.62
C MET A 234 2.70 12.93 7.04
N LYS A 235 3.05 13.91 7.90
CA LYS A 235 3.32 13.64 9.33
C LYS A 235 2.11 13.06 10.05
N ALA A 236 0.93 13.62 9.79
CA ALA A 236 -0.30 13.10 10.38
C ALA A 236 -0.59 11.68 9.85
N ALA A 237 -0.27 11.42 8.58
CA ALA A 237 -0.42 10.10 7.98
C ALA A 237 0.55 9.07 8.58
N ALA A 238 1.79 9.46 8.88
CA ALA A 238 2.77 8.60 9.54
C ALA A 238 2.28 8.12 10.91
N ILE A 239 1.69 9.01 11.72
CA ILE A 239 1.12 8.64 13.02
C ILE A 239 -0.02 7.62 12.85
N GLN A 240 -0.94 7.86 11.91
CA GLN A 240 -2.04 6.93 11.64
C GLN A 240 -1.55 5.59 11.07
N LEU A 241 -0.46 5.62 10.30
CA LEU A 241 0.21 4.42 9.78
C LEU A 241 0.81 3.58 10.90
N ASP A 242 1.48 4.19 11.87
CA ASP A 242 2.02 3.48 13.04
C ASP A 242 0.91 2.80 13.85
N GLU A 243 -0.20 3.53 14.07
CA GLU A 243 -1.34 2.97 14.77
C GLU A 243 -1.97 1.78 14.03
N LEU A 244 -2.09 1.89 12.70
CA LEU A 244 -2.57 0.80 11.85
C LEU A 244 -1.61 -0.38 11.87
N ALA A 245 -0.30 -0.13 11.76
CA ALA A 245 0.73 -1.16 11.82
C ALA A 245 0.70 -1.89 13.16
N CYS A 246 0.58 -1.17 14.28
CA CYS A 246 0.43 -1.77 15.60
C CYS A 246 -0.83 -2.65 15.70
N ALA A 247 -1.97 -2.16 15.19
CA ALA A 247 -3.22 -2.94 15.19
C ALA A 247 -3.08 -4.23 14.37
N ILE A 248 -2.49 -4.15 13.17
CA ILE A 248 -2.23 -5.31 12.31
C ILE A 248 -1.29 -6.31 12.98
N ARG A 249 -0.20 -5.83 13.60
CA ARG A 249 0.76 -6.72 14.27
C ARG A 249 0.14 -7.45 15.46
N LEU A 250 -0.64 -6.75 16.29
CA LEU A 250 -1.38 -7.37 17.40
C LEU A 250 -2.35 -8.43 16.90
N GLU A 251 -3.08 -8.14 15.82
CA GLU A 251 -4.01 -9.08 15.20
C GLU A 251 -3.32 -10.33 14.63
N LEU A 252 -2.09 -10.19 14.14
CA LEU A 252 -1.27 -11.30 13.65
C LEU A 252 -0.50 -12.04 14.77
N GLY A 253 -0.70 -11.68 16.04
CA GLY A 253 0.02 -12.26 17.17
C GLY A 253 1.51 -11.93 17.21
N LEU A 254 1.92 -10.83 16.56
CA LEU A 254 3.30 -10.35 16.55
C LEU A 254 3.57 -9.42 17.74
N GLU A 255 4.76 -9.54 18.32
CA GLU A 255 5.21 -8.64 19.37
C GLU A 255 5.15 -7.19 18.88
N THR A 256 4.49 -6.33 19.64
CA THR A 256 4.21 -4.95 19.25
C THR A 256 4.50 -4.02 20.41
N ASN A 257 5.38 -3.05 20.17
CA ASN A 257 5.68 -1.98 21.11
C ASN A 257 5.23 -0.64 20.50
N PRO A 258 4.01 -0.16 20.78
CA PRO A 258 3.50 1.09 20.23
C PRO A 258 4.35 2.31 20.58
N GLU A 259 5.05 2.28 21.73
CA GLU A 259 5.89 3.38 22.17
C GLU A 259 7.16 3.49 21.34
N ALA A 260 7.75 2.36 20.93
CA ALA A 260 8.90 2.34 20.03
C ALA A 260 8.56 2.94 18.66
N PHE A 261 7.39 2.61 18.10
CA PHE A 261 6.91 3.22 16.85
C PHE A 261 6.76 4.74 16.98
N LYS A 262 6.10 5.21 18.05
CA LYS A 262 5.94 6.65 18.31
C LYS A 262 7.27 7.38 18.43
N GLN A 263 8.24 6.81 19.14
CA GLN A 263 9.57 7.38 19.29
C GLN A 263 10.31 7.45 17.95
N GLN A 264 10.24 6.38 17.16
CA GLN A 264 10.84 6.35 15.83
C GLN A 264 10.22 7.40 14.90
N THR A 265 8.90 7.52 14.86
CA THR A 265 8.20 8.51 14.03
C THR A 265 8.46 9.93 14.50
N ALA A 266 8.55 10.18 15.81
CA ALA A 266 8.93 11.49 16.33
C ALA A 266 10.35 11.90 15.89
N GLU A 267 11.31 10.97 15.92
CA GLU A 267 12.68 11.22 15.45
C GLU A 267 12.72 11.45 13.92
N LEU A 268 12.00 10.65 13.14
CA LEU A 268 11.88 10.85 11.69
C LEU A 268 11.24 12.21 11.35
N HIS A 269 10.23 12.64 12.10
CA HIS A 269 9.64 13.96 11.92
C HIS A 269 10.63 15.09 12.20
N LYS A 270 11.46 14.95 13.25
CA LYS A 270 12.50 15.92 13.57
C LYS A 270 13.55 16.02 12.46
N GLN A 271 13.98 14.89 11.92
CA GLN A 271 14.91 14.85 10.78
C GLN A 271 14.30 15.47 9.53
N MET A 272 13.03 15.19 9.27
CA MET A 272 12.30 15.78 8.15
C MET A 272 12.15 17.30 8.29
N ASP A 273 11.87 17.79 9.50
CA ASP A 273 11.79 19.24 9.78
C ASP A 273 13.12 19.95 9.52
N ALA A 274 14.23 19.36 9.99
CA ALA A 274 15.56 19.90 9.72
C ALA A 274 15.86 19.94 8.21
N ALA A 275 15.53 18.89 7.47
CA ALA A 275 15.72 18.83 6.03
C ALA A 275 14.85 19.86 5.26
N ILE A 276 13.60 20.06 5.68
CA ILE A 276 12.70 21.08 5.11
C ILE A 276 13.28 22.48 5.34
N GLN A 277 13.73 22.77 6.56
CA GLN A 277 14.33 24.06 6.89
C GLN A 277 15.59 24.32 6.06
N GLU A 278 16.48 23.33 5.95
CA GLU A 278 17.68 23.44 5.13
C GLU A 278 17.34 23.72 3.66
N LEU A 279 16.36 23.00 3.10
CA LEU A 279 15.91 23.19 1.73
C LEU A 279 15.33 24.60 1.51
N GLN A 280 14.53 25.10 2.44
CA GLN A 280 13.99 26.45 2.40
C GLN A 280 15.09 27.52 2.48
N THR A 281 16.09 27.35 3.34
CA THR A 281 17.24 28.26 3.44
C THR A 281 18.06 28.27 2.14
N ARG A 282 18.34 27.10 1.57
CA ARG A 282 19.05 27.00 0.27
C ARG A 282 18.25 27.65 -0.85
N ALA A 283 16.93 27.43 -0.88
CA ALA A 283 16.05 28.05 -1.87
C ALA A 283 16.05 29.58 -1.74
N ALA A 284 16.01 30.12 -0.52
CA ALA A 284 16.11 31.57 -0.28
C ALA A 284 17.46 32.14 -0.77
N ALA A 285 18.57 31.48 -0.46
CA ALA A 285 19.89 31.90 -0.93
C ALA A 285 20.01 31.88 -2.46
N MET A 286 19.45 30.87 -3.13
CA MET A 286 19.42 30.81 -4.60
C MET A 286 18.59 31.94 -5.21
N ARG A 287 17.49 32.35 -4.57
CA ARG A 287 16.69 33.50 -5.02
C ARG A 287 17.47 34.82 -4.90
N GLU A 288 18.20 35.01 -3.82
CA GLU A 288 19.03 36.21 -3.63
C GLU A 288 20.14 36.29 -4.70
N GLN A 289 20.75 35.15 -5.05
CA GLN A 289 21.74 35.08 -6.14
C GLN A 289 21.13 35.35 -7.51
N ALA A 290 19.91 34.88 -7.78
CA ALA A 290 19.24 35.12 -9.07
C ALA A 290 18.74 36.57 -9.24
N ALA A 291 18.65 37.34 -8.15
CA ALA A 291 18.24 38.74 -8.15
C ALA A 291 19.41 39.73 -8.31
N GLN A 292 20.66 39.26 -8.16
CA GLN A 292 21.89 40.03 -8.36
C GLN A 292 22.37 39.95 -9.81
#